data_AF-A0A6S7CZN4-F1
#
_entry.id   AF-A0A6S7CZN4-F1
#
_cell.length_a   1.000
_cell.length_b   1.000
_cell.length_c   1.000
_cell.angle_alpha   90.00
_cell.angle_beta   90.00
_cell.angle_gamma   90.00
#
_symmetry.space_group_name_H-M   'P 1'
#
loop_
_entity.id
_entity.type
_entity.pdbx_description
1 polymer ?
#
loop_
_entity_poly.entity_id
_entity_poly.type
_entity_poly.pdbx_seq_one_letter_code
_entity_poly.pdbx_strand_id
1 'polypeptide(L)'
;MKIKALTLGILLAGASATQAATVKEVFNGDMLGTNQRYFESIAGVPRESFGNDHIFRVQNCQITATIGNGKVTALRMDLAKGCQPDLQSFIGEDAPKVGQPITPGAFGRGLRYTADCLSQCGNAADPSAYALWSAPRSSGAVEVLLEMVLVDGKALDAADQWETQMKEAAGEDYVMNTKFNCETRFDKVAEAAFKDVPATAITIGYDLPTQRCN
;
A
#
# COMPACT_ATOMS: atom_id res chain seq x y z
N MET A 1 -55.03 21.74 48.09
CA MET A 1 -55.17 22.26 46.71
C MET A 1 -53.80 22.28 46.04
N LYS A 2 -53.68 21.44 45.01
CA LYS A 2 -52.69 21.29 43.92
C LYS A 2 -51.40 22.13 43.93
N ILE A 3 -50.28 21.44 44.17
CA ILE A 3 -48.92 21.83 43.77
C ILE A 3 -48.80 21.57 42.26
N LYS A 4 -48.60 22.61 41.44
CA LYS A 4 -48.22 22.46 40.03
C LYS A 4 -46.70 22.39 39.95
N ALA A 5 -46.17 21.19 39.78
CA ALA A 5 -44.78 20.99 39.38
C ALA A 5 -44.64 21.40 37.91
N LEU A 6 -43.76 22.38 37.66
CA LEU A 6 -43.38 22.82 36.33
C LEU A 6 -42.21 21.93 35.88
N THR A 7 -42.48 20.92 35.07
CA THR A 7 -41.45 20.03 34.53
C THR A 7 -40.72 20.74 33.40
N LEU A 8 -39.49 21.18 33.67
CA LEU A 8 -38.58 21.75 32.68
C LEU A 8 -38.02 20.59 31.83
N GLY A 9 -38.54 20.44 30.61
CA GLY A 9 -38.04 19.46 29.65
C GLY A 9 -36.66 19.84 29.13
N ILE A 10 -35.62 19.14 29.58
CA ILE A 10 -34.28 19.25 29.01
C ILE A 10 -34.29 18.48 27.68
N LEU A 11 -34.30 19.22 26.58
CA LEU A 11 -33.96 18.70 25.24
C LEU A 11 -32.48 18.33 25.25
N LEU A 12 -32.18 17.07 25.53
CA LEU A 12 -30.89 16.45 25.21
C LEU A 12 -30.80 16.39 23.68
N ALA A 13 -30.19 17.43 23.08
CA ALA A 13 -29.67 17.34 21.73
C ALA A 13 -28.58 16.26 21.75
N GLY A 14 -28.95 15.05 21.32
CA GLY A 14 -28.00 13.98 21.11
C GLY A 14 -27.00 14.43 20.05
N ALA A 15 -25.80 14.79 20.47
CA ALA A 15 -24.66 14.82 19.58
C ALA A 15 -24.49 13.38 19.09
N SER A 16 -24.95 13.09 17.88
CA SER A 16 -24.57 11.87 17.17
C SER A 16 -23.06 11.94 17.03
N ALA A 17 -22.35 11.27 17.93
CA ALA A 17 -20.93 11.00 17.75
C ALA A 17 -20.85 10.14 16.48
N THR A 18 -20.52 10.77 15.35
CA THR A 18 -20.10 10.05 14.16
C THR A 18 -18.91 9.21 14.59
N GLN A 19 -19.12 7.89 14.67
CA GLN A 19 -18.07 6.96 15.05
C GLN A 19 -16.95 7.11 14.03
N ALA A 20 -15.73 7.37 14.50
CA ALA A 20 -14.59 7.49 13.61
C ALA A 20 -14.41 6.18 12.86
N ALA A 21 -14.23 6.25 11.55
CA ALA A 21 -14.05 5.06 10.72
C ALA A 21 -12.86 4.23 11.17
N THR A 22 -12.98 2.93 10.95
CA THR A 22 -11.95 1.94 11.22
C THR A 22 -11.12 1.66 9.97
N VAL A 23 -9.90 1.17 10.15
CA VAL A 23 -9.06 0.76 9.02
C VAL A 23 -9.77 -0.30 8.18
N LYS A 24 -10.52 -1.22 8.82
CA LYS A 24 -11.28 -2.26 8.11
C LYS A 24 -12.39 -1.70 7.22
N GLU A 25 -13.04 -0.61 7.60
CA GLU A 25 -14.09 0.03 6.80
C GLU A 25 -13.54 0.82 5.61
N VAL A 26 -12.28 1.28 5.69
CA VAL A 26 -11.67 2.16 4.70
C VAL A 26 -10.68 1.42 3.79
N PHE A 27 -9.91 0.47 4.33
CA PHE A 27 -8.92 -0.31 3.61
C PHE A 27 -9.44 -1.73 3.35
N ASN A 28 -10.38 -1.83 2.42
CA ASN A 28 -10.94 -3.10 1.95
C ASN A 28 -11.23 -3.07 0.44
N GLY A 29 -11.45 -4.25 -0.14
CA GLY A 29 -11.73 -4.40 -1.57
C GLY A 29 -12.98 -3.69 -2.06
N ASP A 30 -14.03 -3.58 -1.24
CA ASP A 30 -15.29 -2.92 -1.61
C ASP A 30 -15.12 -1.41 -1.83
N MET A 31 -14.05 -0.81 -1.30
CA MET A 31 -13.74 0.60 -1.53
C MET A 31 -13.13 0.87 -2.91
N LEU A 32 -12.50 -0.12 -3.54
CA LEU A 32 -12.02 0.02 -4.92
C LEU A 32 -13.19 0.21 -5.88
N GLY A 33 -13.08 1.18 -6.79
CA GLY A 33 -14.11 1.53 -7.78
C GLY A 33 -15.26 2.37 -7.24
N THR A 34 -15.34 2.62 -5.92
CA THR A 34 -16.31 3.55 -5.35
C THR A 34 -16.00 4.99 -5.76
N ASN A 35 -17.02 5.84 -5.79
CA ASN A 35 -16.82 7.26 -6.08
C ASN A 35 -16.13 7.96 -4.90
N GLN A 36 -15.28 8.93 -5.19
CA GLN A 36 -14.52 9.69 -4.17
C GLN A 36 -15.40 10.19 -3.02
N ARG A 37 -16.55 10.81 -3.32
CA ARG A 37 -17.46 11.34 -2.28
C ARG A 37 -18.00 10.27 -1.34
N TYR A 38 -18.24 9.06 -1.84
CA TYR A 38 -18.69 7.94 -1.01
C TYR A 38 -17.55 7.48 -0.11
N PHE A 39 -16.36 7.29 -0.67
CA PHE A 39 -15.17 6.96 0.11
C PHE A 39 -14.91 7.97 1.23
N GLU A 40 -14.92 9.27 0.92
CA GLU A 40 -14.73 10.35 1.90
C GLU A 40 -15.84 10.42 2.95
N SER A 41 -17.07 9.99 2.63
CA SER A 41 -18.15 9.90 3.62
C SER A 41 -17.89 8.84 4.71
N ILE A 42 -17.04 7.86 4.40
CA ILE A 42 -16.60 6.80 5.32
C ILE A 42 -15.27 7.22 5.95
N ALA A 43 -14.23 7.45 5.14
CA ALA A 43 -12.87 7.75 5.59
C ALA A 43 -12.71 9.11 6.29
N GLY A 44 -13.68 10.01 6.11
CA GLY A 44 -13.58 11.41 6.51
C GLY A 44 -12.94 12.29 5.43
N VAL A 45 -12.60 13.52 5.79
CA VAL A 45 -11.97 14.49 4.89
C VAL A 45 -10.47 14.17 4.77
N PRO A 46 -9.88 14.19 3.56
CA PRO A 46 -8.45 14.01 3.41
C PRO A 46 -7.68 15.12 4.15
N ARG A 47 -6.58 14.74 4.79
CA ARG A 47 -5.64 15.65 5.45
C ARG A 47 -4.88 16.47 4.44
N GLU A 48 -4.46 15.82 3.36
CA GLU A 48 -3.64 16.37 2.29
C GLU A 48 -4.09 15.75 0.96
N SER A 49 -3.84 16.45 -0.14
CA SER A 49 -4.14 15.93 -1.47
C SER A 49 -3.10 16.43 -2.46
N PHE A 50 -2.52 15.50 -3.22
CA PHE A 50 -1.47 15.73 -4.20
C PHE A 50 -1.90 15.17 -5.54
N GLY A 51 -2.47 16.02 -6.40
CA GLY A 51 -3.08 15.56 -7.64
C GLY A 51 -4.23 14.58 -7.36
N ASN A 52 -4.07 13.34 -7.80
CA ASN A 52 -5.06 12.27 -7.62
C ASN A 52 -4.93 11.52 -6.29
N ASP A 53 -3.87 11.75 -5.52
CA ASP A 53 -3.62 11.05 -4.27
C ASP A 53 -4.16 11.85 -3.10
N HIS A 54 -5.08 11.23 -2.34
CA HIS A 54 -5.72 11.85 -1.18
C HIS A 54 -5.33 11.09 0.08
N ILE A 55 -4.76 11.78 1.07
CA ILE A 55 -4.18 11.19 2.27
C ILE A 55 -5.13 11.32 3.46
N PHE A 56 -5.42 10.21 4.12
CA PHE A 56 -6.35 10.09 5.24
C PHE A 56 -5.60 9.58 6.49
N ARG A 57 -6.12 9.93 7.67
CA ARG A 57 -5.67 9.35 8.94
C ARG A 57 -6.82 8.57 9.57
N VAL A 58 -6.73 7.24 9.55
CA VAL A 58 -7.77 6.33 10.05
C VAL A 58 -7.19 5.46 11.14
N GLN A 59 -7.70 5.54 12.38
CA GLN A 59 -7.14 4.85 13.56
C GLN A 59 -5.60 4.98 13.70
N ASN A 60 -5.07 6.16 13.39
CA ASN A 60 -3.63 6.46 13.36
C ASN A 60 -2.82 5.83 12.21
N CYS A 61 -3.46 5.14 11.28
CA CYS A 61 -2.86 4.66 10.04
C CYS A 61 -2.97 5.72 8.95
N GLN A 62 -1.89 5.89 8.19
CA GLN A 62 -1.90 6.70 6.99
C GLN A 62 -2.42 5.84 5.84
N ILE A 63 -3.53 6.26 5.25
CA ILE A 63 -4.13 5.62 4.07
C ILE A 63 -4.17 6.65 2.96
N THR A 64 -3.70 6.28 1.78
CA THR A 64 -3.82 7.10 0.58
C THR A 64 -4.81 6.45 -0.37
N ALA A 65 -5.82 7.19 -0.82
CA ALA A 65 -6.70 6.78 -1.91
C ALA A 65 -6.28 7.52 -3.18
N THR A 66 -5.94 6.77 -4.22
CA THR A 66 -5.70 7.32 -5.56
C THR A 66 -7.02 7.37 -6.30
N ILE A 67 -7.38 8.54 -6.81
CA ILE A 67 -8.64 8.80 -7.51
C ILE A 67 -8.40 8.93 -9.01
N GLY A 68 -8.90 7.97 -9.78
CA GLY A 68 -8.93 8.00 -11.24
C GLY A 68 -10.36 8.15 -11.75
N ASN A 69 -10.62 9.14 -12.62
CA ASN A 69 -11.95 9.39 -13.19
C ASN A 69 -13.07 9.49 -12.14
N GLY A 70 -12.77 10.10 -10.98
CA GLY A 70 -13.71 10.29 -9.87
C GLY A 70 -13.98 9.04 -9.01
N LYS A 71 -13.23 7.96 -9.23
CA LYS A 71 -13.33 6.70 -8.49
C LYS A 71 -12.01 6.31 -7.84
N VAL A 72 -12.08 5.58 -6.73
CA VAL A 72 -10.90 4.98 -6.09
C VAL A 72 -10.31 3.91 -7.01
N THR A 73 -9.08 4.10 -7.49
CA THR A 73 -8.36 3.14 -8.33
C THR A 73 -7.30 2.35 -7.58
N ALA A 74 -6.78 2.92 -6.49
CA ALA A 74 -5.85 2.26 -5.60
C ALA A 74 -6.00 2.74 -4.16
N LEU A 75 -5.65 1.87 -3.23
CA LEU A 75 -5.51 2.17 -1.80
C LEU A 75 -4.11 1.79 -1.36
N ARG A 76 -3.40 2.74 -0.75
CA ARG A 76 -2.11 2.54 -0.11
C ARG A 76 -2.24 2.66 1.39
N MET A 77 -1.53 1.83 2.14
CA MET A 77 -1.37 1.98 3.58
C MET A 77 0.08 1.73 4.01
N ASP A 78 0.57 2.60 4.89
CA ASP A 78 1.86 2.39 5.55
C ASP A 78 1.71 1.34 6.65
N LEU A 79 2.58 0.34 6.63
CA LEU A 79 2.53 -0.82 7.53
C LEU A 79 3.29 -0.50 8.82
N ALA A 80 2.57 0.09 9.77
CA ALA A 80 3.05 0.37 11.12
C ALA A 80 2.36 -0.51 12.18
N LYS A 81 2.85 -0.46 13.42
CA LYS A 81 2.21 -1.16 14.54
C LYS A 81 0.76 -0.69 14.70
N GLY A 82 -0.19 -1.62 14.50
CA GLY A 82 -1.64 -1.34 14.55
C GLY A 82 -2.28 -1.07 13.18
N CYS A 83 -1.51 -1.01 12.10
CA CYS A 83 -1.98 -0.80 10.73
C CYS A 83 -1.88 -2.09 9.94
N GLN A 84 -2.96 -2.88 9.95
CA GLN A 84 -3.03 -4.18 9.29
C GLN A 84 -4.11 -4.15 8.21
N PRO A 85 -3.76 -4.44 6.94
CA PRO A 85 -4.74 -4.46 5.86
C PRO A 85 -5.56 -5.76 5.92
N ASP A 86 -6.84 -5.66 5.57
CA ASP A 86 -7.68 -6.85 5.35
C ASP A 86 -7.48 -7.36 3.91
N LEU A 87 -6.36 -8.04 3.64
CA LEU A 87 -6.03 -8.54 2.29
C LEU A 87 -7.07 -9.54 1.76
N GLN A 88 -7.74 -10.28 2.63
CA GLN A 88 -8.79 -11.22 2.25
C GLN A 88 -9.92 -10.51 1.49
N SER A 89 -10.25 -9.28 1.90
CA SER A 89 -11.29 -8.48 1.23
C SER A 89 -10.91 -8.05 -0.19
N PHE A 90 -9.60 -7.98 -0.50
CA PHE A 90 -9.11 -7.57 -1.83
C PHE A 90 -8.89 -8.76 -2.76
N ILE A 91 -8.23 -9.81 -2.27
CA ILE A 91 -7.68 -10.88 -3.10
C ILE A 91 -8.11 -12.28 -2.67
N GLY A 92 -9.07 -12.39 -1.75
CA GLY A 92 -9.69 -13.66 -1.39
C GLY A 92 -8.68 -14.69 -0.90
N GLU A 93 -8.75 -15.91 -1.43
CA GLU A 93 -7.91 -17.05 -1.01
C GLU A 93 -6.42 -16.87 -1.30
N ASP A 94 -6.05 -15.91 -2.18
CA ASP A 94 -4.66 -15.57 -2.45
C ASP A 94 -4.03 -14.71 -1.33
N ALA A 95 -4.83 -14.26 -0.36
CA ALA A 95 -4.35 -13.45 0.76
C ALA A 95 -3.39 -14.24 1.68
N PRO A 96 -2.24 -13.65 2.04
CA PRO A 96 -1.41 -14.16 3.13
C PRO A 96 -2.18 -14.39 4.43
N LYS A 97 -1.69 -15.33 5.26
CA LYS A 97 -2.28 -15.61 6.57
C LYS A 97 -2.26 -14.36 7.46
N VAL A 98 -3.41 -14.08 8.09
CA VAL A 98 -3.58 -12.97 9.03
C VAL A 98 -2.60 -13.08 10.21
N GLY A 99 -2.03 -11.95 10.61
CA GLY A 99 -1.18 -11.83 11.80
C GLY A 99 0.30 -12.12 11.56
N GLN A 100 0.72 -12.40 10.33
CA GLN A 100 2.14 -12.47 9.95
C GLN A 100 2.59 -11.16 9.29
N PRO A 101 3.89 -10.80 9.38
CA PRO A 101 4.45 -9.73 8.57
C PRO A 101 4.16 -9.97 7.09
N ILE A 102 3.75 -8.93 6.38
CA ILE A 102 3.54 -9.00 4.94
C ILE A 102 4.92 -8.96 4.28
N THR A 103 5.28 -10.04 3.59
CA THR A 103 6.53 -10.15 2.83
C THR A 103 6.23 -10.62 1.41
N PRO A 104 7.12 -10.35 0.42
CA PRO A 104 6.97 -10.88 -0.94
C PRO A 104 6.80 -12.40 -0.97
N GLY A 105 7.52 -13.13 -0.12
CA GLY A 105 7.43 -14.59 -0.05
C GLY A 105 6.04 -15.14 0.31
N ALA A 106 5.19 -14.33 0.94
CA ALA A 106 3.82 -14.71 1.27
C ALA A 106 2.89 -14.77 0.03
N PHE A 107 3.28 -14.14 -1.08
CA PHE A 107 2.53 -14.12 -2.34
C PHE A 107 3.04 -15.15 -3.36
N GLY A 108 3.99 -16.00 -2.96
CA GLY A 108 4.52 -17.05 -3.82
C GLY A 108 5.59 -16.56 -4.80
N ARG A 109 5.52 -17.04 -6.04
CA ARG A 109 6.53 -16.77 -7.08
C ARG A 109 5.95 -15.96 -8.23
N GLY A 110 6.83 -15.38 -9.04
CA GLY A 110 6.47 -14.67 -10.27
C GLY A 110 6.09 -13.21 -10.03
N LEU A 111 6.53 -12.64 -8.90
CA LEU A 111 6.40 -11.22 -8.65
C LEU A 111 7.36 -10.44 -9.56
N ARG A 112 6.94 -9.24 -9.98
CA ARG A 112 7.76 -8.30 -10.74
C ARG A 112 8.49 -7.38 -9.77
N TYR A 113 9.81 -7.26 -9.89
CA TYR A 113 10.62 -6.45 -8.97
C TYR A 113 11.20 -5.20 -9.63
N THR A 114 10.92 -4.05 -9.05
CA THR A 114 11.48 -2.76 -9.51
C THR A 114 12.07 -2.00 -8.32
N ALA A 115 12.86 -0.96 -8.57
CA ALA A 115 13.35 -0.09 -7.52
C ALA A 115 13.50 1.35 -8.02
N ASP A 116 13.44 2.31 -7.10
CA ASP A 116 13.74 3.71 -7.42
C ASP A 116 15.19 3.82 -7.96
N CYS A 117 16.09 3.09 -7.31
CA CYS A 117 17.50 2.92 -7.63
C CYS A 117 18.08 1.83 -6.70
N LEU A 118 19.20 1.23 -7.09
CA LEU A 118 19.99 0.32 -6.23
C LEU A 118 21.41 0.83 -6.01
N SER A 119 21.85 1.80 -6.81
CA SER A 119 23.17 2.43 -6.75
C SER A 119 23.04 3.91 -7.00
N GLN A 120 23.93 4.70 -6.39
CA GLN A 120 24.08 6.13 -6.66
C GLN A 120 22.73 6.86 -6.73
N CYS A 121 21.87 6.58 -5.76
CA CYS A 121 20.50 7.08 -5.64
C CYS A 121 20.34 8.61 -5.54
N GLY A 122 21.45 9.37 -5.63
CA GLY A 122 21.47 10.82 -5.58
C GLY A 122 20.87 11.35 -4.28
N ASN A 123 19.87 12.22 -4.42
CA ASN A 123 19.15 12.85 -3.31
C ASN A 123 17.88 12.09 -2.89
N ALA A 124 17.70 10.83 -3.30
CA ALA A 124 16.60 10.02 -2.79
C ALA A 124 16.79 9.85 -1.27
N ALA A 125 15.88 10.45 -0.48
CA ALA A 125 15.96 10.40 0.97
C ALA A 125 15.80 8.96 1.48
N ASP A 126 14.80 8.24 0.94
CA ASP A 126 14.47 6.86 1.31
C ASP A 126 14.14 6.06 0.03
N PRO A 127 15.15 5.56 -0.72
CA PRO A 127 14.90 4.76 -1.92
C PRO A 127 14.20 3.44 -1.54
N SER A 128 13.34 2.93 -2.41
CA SER A 128 12.60 1.69 -2.18
C SER A 128 12.78 0.68 -3.30
N ALA A 129 12.72 -0.59 -2.92
CA ALA A 129 12.42 -1.69 -3.82
C ALA A 129 10.92 -2.02 -3.74
N TYR A 130 10.39 -2.50 -4.86
CA TYR A 130 8.97 -2.81 -5.00
C TYR A 130 8.79 -4.21 -5.56
N ALA A 131 7.86 -4.97 -4.99
CA ALA A 131 7.45 -6.27 -5.49
C ALA A 131 5.97 -6.23 -5.87
N LEU A 132 5.69 -6.38 -7.16
CA LEU A 132 4.34 -6.37 -7.70
C LEU A 132 3.84 -7.80 -7.90
N TRP A 133 2.76 -8.14 -7.22
CA TRP A 133 1.97 -9.34 -7.45
C TRP A 133 0.67 -8.97 -8.17
N SER A 134 0.23 -9.81 -9.10
CA SER A 134 -1.02 -9.60 -9.83
C SER A 134 -1.90 -10.83 -9.70
N ALA A 135 -3.15 -10.61 -9.30
CA ALA A 135 -4.15 -11.66 -9.27
C ALA A 135 -4.43 -12.17 -10.70
N PRO A 136 -4.82 -13.46 -10.85
CA PRO A 136 -5.32 -13.96 -12.12
C PRO A 136 -6.45 -13.09 -12.67
N ARG A 137 -6.57 -12.98 -14.00
CA ARG A 137 -7.67 -12.23 -14.63
C ARG A 137 -9.05 -12.76 -14.25
N SER A 138 -9.16 -14.06 -13.98
CA SER A 138 -10.39 -14.69 -13.49
C SER A 138 -10.83 -14.17 -12.11
N SER A 139 -9.90 -13.60 -11.35
CA SER A 139 -10.08 -13.06 -10.00
C SER A 139 -10.04 -11.52 -9.99
N GLY A 140 -10.36 -10.88 -11.13
CA GLY A 140 -10.48 -9.43 -11.22
C GLY A 140 -9.19 -8.67 -11.51
N ALA A 141 -8.05 -9.35 -11.67
CA ALA A 141 -6.76 -8.73 -12.02
C ALA A 141 -6.30 -7.61 -11.06
N VAL A 142 -6.69 -7.69 -9.79
CA VAL A 142 -6.20 -6.79 -8.74
C VAL A 142 -4.70 -6.97 -8.57
N GLU A 143 -4.01 -5.85 -8.39
CA GLU A 143 -2.56 -5.80 -8.19
C GLU A 143 -2.24 -5.44 -6.74
N VAL A 144 -1.19 -6.05 -6.20
CA VAL A 144 -0.63 -5.78 -4.88
C VAL A 144 0.83 -5.40 -5.04
N LEU A 145 1.13 -4.13 -4.78
CA LEU A 145 2.48 -3.59 -4.80
C LEU A 145 2.98 -3.47 -3.37
N LEU A 146 4.01 -4.25 -3.06
CA LEU A 146 4.74 -4.18 -1.79
C LEU A 146 5.90 -3.21 -1.93
N GLU A 147 6.03 -2.28 -1.01
CA GLU A 147 7.18 -1.37 -0.91
C GLU A 147 8.08 -1.81 0.23
N MET A 148 9.39 -1.78 -0.01
CA MET A 148 10.43 -2.07 0.97
C MET A 148 11.45 -0.95 0.91
N VAL A 149 11.41 -0.06 1.89
CA VAL A 149 12.38 1.05 2.02
C VAL A 149 13.79 0.50 2.29
N LEU A 150 14.77 0.97 1.52
CA LEU A 150 16.15 0.48 1.47
C LEU A 150 17.09 1.32 2.35
N VAL A 151 16.72 1.54 3.61
CA VAL A 151 17.53 2.35 4.54
C VAL A 151 18.45 1.52 5.42
N ASP A 152 18.00 0.34 5.86
CA ASP A 152 18.77 -0.54 6.73
C ASP A 152 18.28 -2.01 6.69
N GLY A 153 19.01 -2.85 7.42
CA GLY A 153 18.62 -4.22 7.74
C GLY A 153 18.39 -5.11 6.51
N LYS A 154 17.41 -6.00 6.63
CA LYS A 154 17.16 -7.03 5.61
C LYS A 154 16.83 -6.46 4.23
N ALA A 155 16.19 -5.29 4.17
CA ALA A 155 15.84 -4.68 2.90
C ALA A 155 17.07 -4.20 2.15
N LEU A 156 18.00 -3.53 2.86
CA LEU A 156 19.29 -3.11 2.31
C LEU A 156 20.16 -4.32 1.92
N ASP A 157 20.26 -5.34 2.78
CA ASP A 157 21.02 -6.57 2.48
C ASP A 157 20.48 -7.29 1.23
N ALA A 158 19.15 -7.31 1.04
CA ALA A 158 18.51 -7.89 -0.13
C ALA A 158 18.74 -7.05 -1.40
N ALA A 159 18.72 -5.72 -1.29
CA ALA A 159 19.05 -4.82 -2.38
C ALA A 159 20.50 -4.98 -2.83
N ASP A 160 21.45 -5.09 -1.91
CA ASP A 160 22.87 -5.29 -2.21
C ASP A 160 23.12 -6.62 -2.94
N GLN A 161 22.43 -7.70 -2.54
CA GLN A 161 22.50 -8.99 -3.22
C GLN A 161 21.94 -8.90 -4.65
N TRP A 162 20.80 -8.23 -4.81
CA TRP A 162 20.16 -8.06 -6.10
C TRP A 162 21.03 -7.20 -7.04
N GLU A 163 21.55 -6.09 -6.53
CA GLU A 163 22.48 -5.20 -7.22
C GLU A 163 23.74 -5.94 -7.67
N THR A 164 24.38 -6.68 -6.78
CA THR A 164 25.65 -7.39 -7.06
C THR A 164 25.48 -8.35 -8.24
N GLN A 165 24.41 -9.14 -8.23
CA GLN A 165 24.12 -10.07 -9.33
C GLN A 165 23.86 -9.36 -10.66
N MET A 166 23.24 -8.19 -10.65
CA MET A 166 23.07 -7.39 -11.86
C MET A 166 24.39 -6.81 -12.36
N LYS A 167 25.23 -6.27 -11.47
CA LYS A 167 26.54 -5.73 -11.82
C LYS A 167 27.43 -6.81 -12.44
N GLU A 168 27.45 -8.00 -11.86
CA GLU A 168 28.22 -9.15 -12.37
C GLU A 168 27.74 -9.59 -13.77
N ALA A 169 26.43 -9.59 -14.02
CA ALA A 169 25.86 -10.10 -15.27
C ALA A 169 25.73 -9.05 -16.40
N ALA A 170 25.59 -7.77 -16.05
CA ALA A 170 25.23 -6.71 -17.00
C ALA A 170 26.01 -5.39 -16.83
N GLY A 171 26.89 -5.28 -15.84
CA GLY A 171 27.74 -4.12 -15.59
C GLY A 171 27.11 -3.04 -14.71
N GLU A 172 27.93 -2.10 -14.23
CA GLU A 172 27.50 -1.03 -13.33
C GLU A 172 26.51 -0.06 -13.97
N ASP A 173 26.77 0.36 -15.22
CA ASP A 173 25.88 1.26 -15.97
C ASP A 173 24.47 0.70 -16.14
N TYR A 174 24.33 -0.62 -16.18
CA TYR A 174 23.02 -1.25 -16.26
C TYR A 174 22.19 -1.01 -14.99
N VAL A 175 22.81 -1.10 -13.81
CA VAL A 175 22.17 -0.82 -12.52
C VAL A 175 21.96 0.67 -12.32
N MET A 176 22.99 1.49 -12.56
CA MET A 176 22.90 2.95 -12.33
C MET A 176 21.81 3.60 -13.17
N ASN A 177 21.61 3.12 -14.40
CA ASN A 177 20.55 3.61 -15.29
C ASN A 177 19.21 2.91 -15.06
N THR A 178 19.03 2.13 -13.99
CA THR A 178 17.75 1.46 -13.64
C THR A 178 17.17 0.56 -14.74
N LYS A 179 18.01 0.03 -15.64
CA LYS A 179 17.55 -0.74 -16.81
C LYS A 179 16.80 -2.02 -16.43
N PHE A 180 17.07 -2.55 -15.22
CA PHE A 180 16.36 -3.67 -14.63
C PHE A 180 14.88 -3.41 -14.36
N ASN A 181 14.44 -2.15 -14.31
CA ASN A 181 13.01 -1.83 -14.22
C ASN A 181 12.24 -2.19 -15.52
N CYS A 182 12.94 -2.49 -16.63
CA CYS A 182 12.32 -2.75 -17.93
C CYS A 182 12.18 -4.22 -18.31
N GLU A 183 12.75 -5.12 -17.52
CA GLU A 183 12.78 -6.53 -17.85
C GLU A 183 12.75 -7.41 -16.60
N THR A 184 12.46 -8.68 -16.80
CA THR A 184 12.22 -9.65 -15.72
C THR A 184 13.41 -10.56 -15.46
N ARG A 185 14.53 -10.38 -16.18
CA ARG A 185 15.74 -11.21 -16.12
C ARG A 185 16.24 -11.46 -14.70
N PHE A 186 16.13 -10.45 -13.82
CA PHE A 186 16.63 -10.50 -12.45
C PHE A 186 15.54 -10.65 -11.39
N ASP A 187 14.28 -10.86 -11.78
CA ASP A 187 13.17 -11.02 -10.83
C ASP A 187 13.36 -12.24 -9.93
N LYS A 188 13.91 -13.34 -10.44
CA LYS A 188 14.17 -14.55 -9.63
C LYS A 188 15.23 -14.32 -8.55
N VAL A 189 16.21 -13.47 -8.83
CA VAL A 189 17.24 -13.09 -7.85
C VAL A 189 16.61 -12.22 -6.77
N ALA A 190 15.83 -11.21 -7.18
CA ALA A 190 15.08 -10.37 -6.27
C ALA A 190 14.13 -11.19 -5.39
N GLU A 191 13.38 -12.12 -5.99
CA GLU A 191 12.44 -12.98 -5.29
C GLU A 191 13.11 -13.81 -4.20
N ALA A 192 14.32 -14.32 -4.46
CA ALA A 192 15.09 -15.04 -3.46
C ALA A 192 15.59 -14.12 -2.34
N ALA A 193 16.09 -12.94 -2.69
CA ALA A 193 16.67 -11.99 -1.74
C ALA A 193 15.61 -11.33 -0.83
N PHE A 194 14.49 -10.89 -1.41
CA PHE A 194 13.44 -10.14 -0.71
C PHE A 194 12.37 -11.01 -0.06
N LYS A 195 12.43 -12.34 -0.20
CA LYS A 195 11.39 -13.29 0.25
C LYS A 195 10.88 -13.04 1.67
N ASP A 196 11.80 -12.79 2.60
CA ASP A 196 11.53 -12.63 4.03
C ASP A 196 11.72 -11.18 4.52
N VAL A 197 11.73 -10.22 3.60
CA VAL A 197 11.80 -8.78 3.89
C VAL A 197 10.38 -8.26 4.16
N PRO A 198 10.10 -7.71 5.36
CA PRO A 198 8.82 -7.08 5.65
C PRO A 198 8.60 -5.85 4.77
N ALA A 199 7.42 -5.73 4.16
CA ALA A 199 7.01 -4.53 3.47
C ALA A 199 6.77 -3.38 4.46
N THR A 200 7.18 -2.17 4.09
CA THR A 200 6.95 -0.92 4.83
C THR A 200 5.63 -0.26 4.44
N ALA A 201 5.15 -0.52 3.22
CA ALA A 201 3.84 -0.12 2.77
C ALA A 201 3.28 -1.11 1.76
N ILE A 202 1.96 -1.06 1.58
CA ILE A 202 1.25 -1.86 0.59
C ILE A 202 0.30 -0.97 -0.20
N THR A 203 0.30 -1.11 -1.51
CA THR A 203 -0.66 -0.48 -2.41
C THR A 203 -1.44 -1.56 -3.15
N ILE A 204 -2.76 -1.45 -3.17
CA ILE A 204 -3.66 -2.42 -3.81
C ILE A 204 -4.59 -1.68 -4.75
N GLY A 205 -4.73 -2.15 -5.99
CA GLY A 205 -5.55 -1.48 -6.98
C GLY A 205 -5.45 -2.09 -8.36
N TYR A 206 -5.62 -1.24 -9.37
CA TYR A 206 -5.54 -1.58 -10.79
C TYR A 206 -4.57 -0.65 -11.51
N ASP A 207 -3.83 -1.20 -12.45
CA ASP A 207 -2.83 -0.50 -13.26
C ASP A 207 -1.83 0.27 -12.37
N LEU A 208 -1.36 -0.39 -11.30
CA LEU A 208 -0.45 0.20 -10.34
C LEU A 208 0.85 0.59 -11.03
N PRO A 209 1.35 1.82 -10.79
CA PRO A 209 2.56 2.28 -11.43
C PRO A 209 3.75 1.43 -10.97
N THR A 210 4.53 0.97 -11.94
CA THR A 210 5.87 0.41 -11.70
C THR A 210 6.92 1.51 -11.90
N GLN A 211 8.11 1.30 -11.33
CA GLN A 211 9.17 2.28 -11.45
C GLN A 211 9.58 2.48 -12.90
N ARG A 212 9.99 3.72 -13.21
CA ARG A 212 10.30 4.11 -14.58
C ARG A 212 11.42 3.27 -15.16
N CYS A 213 11.27 3.03 -16.45
CA CYS A 213 12.30 2.57 -17.34
C CYS A 213 13.15 3.74 -17.82
N ASN A 214 14.46 3.67 -17.58
CA ASN A 214 15.44 4.58 -18.16
C ASN A 214 16.47 3.82 -19.00
#